data_AF-A0A2K6T9X2-F1
#
_entry.id   AF-A0A2K6T9X2-F1
#
_cell.length_a   1.000
_cell.length_b   1.000
_cell.length_c   1.000
_cell.angle_alpha   90.00
_cell.angle_beta   90.00
_cell.angle_gamma   90.00
#
_symmetry.space_group_name_H-M   'P 1'
#
loop_
_entity.id
_entity.type
_entity.pdbx_description
1 polymer ?
#
loop_
_entity_poly.entity_id
_entity_poly.type
_entity_poly.pdbx_seq_one_letter_code
_entity_poly.pdbx_strand_id
1 'polypeptide(L)'
;MADDIEQQQTTNAGEEPMDLTRRSLHERIYDQHLNMILGDVEETVTAIEINEETYREIYKSTERNIPMLLVWRDGVILVAPPLRVG
;
A
#
# COMPACT_ATOMS: atom_id res chain seq x y z
N MET A 1 -36.53 -4.18 -33.30
CA MET A 1 -36.36 -4.07 -31.85
C MET A 1 -36.05 -5.47 -31.37
N ALA A 2 -34.77 -5.77 -31.17
CA ALA A 2 -34.30 -7.06 -30.71
C ALA A 2 -34.02 -6.92 -29.21
N ASP A 3 -34.84 -7.59 -28.42
CA ASP A 3 -34.53 -7.92 -27.04
C ASP A 3 -33.60 -9.12 -27.08
N ASP A 4 -32.38 -8.96 -26.59
CA ASP A 4 -31.56 -10.05 -26.07
C ASP A 4 -30.68 -9.47 -24.96
N ILE A 5 -31.22 -9.56 -23.75
CA ILE A 5 -30.50 -9.45 -22.49
C ILE A 5 -29.79 -10.80 -22.32
N GLU A 6 -28.54 -10.91 -22.77
CA GLU A 6 -27.68 -12.01 -22.33
C GLU A 6 -26.93 -11.59 -21.06
N GLN A 7 -27.30 -12.31 -20.00
CA GLN A 7 -26.71 -12.27 -18.69
C GLN A 7 -25.28 -12.84 -18.72
N GLN A 8 -24.41 -12.18 -17.97
CA GLN A 8 -23.27 -12.73 -17.23
C GLN A 8 -22.77 -14.12 -17.66
N GLN A 9 -21.64 -14.16 -18.33
CA GLN A 9 -20.80 -15.36 -18.34
C GLN A 9 -19.37 -15.01 -17.94
N THR A 10 -19.12 -15.33 -16.67
CA THR A 10 -17.85 -15.67 -16.03
C THR A 10 -16.67 -15.86 -17.00
N THR A 11 -15.70 -14.95 -16.93
CA THR A 11 -14.32 -15.29 -17.26
C THR A 11 -13.49 -15.13 -16.00
N ASN A 12 -13.46 -16.21 -15.21
CA ASN A 12 -12.30 -16.55 -14.39
C ASN A 12 -11.13 -16.75 -15.35
N ALA A 13 -10.49 -15.67 -15.77
CA ALA A 13 -9.33 -15.70 -16.65
C ALA A 13 -8.30 -14.75 -16.05
N GLY A 14 -7.33 -15.35 -15.34
CA GLY A 14 -6.10 -14.73 -14.87
C GLY A 14 -6.25 -13.30 -14.36
N GLU A 15 -6.66 -13.14 -13.10
CA GLU A 15 -6.52 -11.86 -12.43
C GLU A 15 -5.02 -11.51 -12.42
N GLU A 16 -4.62 -10.57 -13.29
CA GLU A 16 -3.32 -9.92 -13.21
C GLU A 16 -3.14 -9.42 -11.77
N PRO A 17 -1.95 -9.55 -11.16
CA PRO A 17 -1.74 -9.22 -9.74
C PRO A 17 -2.12 -7.75 -9.40
N MET A 18 -2.20 -6.89 -10.41
CA MET A 18 -2.63 -5.50 -10.32
C MET A 18 -4.15 -5.34 -10.08
N ASP A 19 -5.00 -6.26 -10.52
CA ASP A 19 -6.46 -6.13 -10.37
C ASP A 19 -6.95 -6.45 -8.96
N LEU A 20 -6.26 -7.36 -8.25
CA LEU A 20 -6.54 -7.64 -6.85
C LEU A 20 -6.21 -6.43 -5.95
N THR A 21 -5.16 -5.69 -6.32
CA THR A 21 -4.77 -4.42 -5.70
C THR A 21 -5.78 -3.31 -6.03
N ARG A 22 -6.29 -3.28 -7.27
CA ARG A 22 -7.30 -2.31 -7.71
C ARG A 22 -8.64 -2.42 -6.96
N ARG A 23 -9.10 -3.62 -6.59
CA ARG A 23 -10.36 -3.80 -5.83
C ARG A 23 -10.27 -3.36 -4.37
N SER A 24 -9.08 -3.37 -3.77
CA SER A 24 -8.89 -3.01 -2.36
C SER A 24 -8.66 -1.51 -2.14
N LEU A 25 -8.42 -0.76 -3.21
CA LEU A 25 -7.89 0.60 -3.15
C LEU A 25 -8.78 1.53 -3.98
N HIS A 26 -9.93 1.89 -3.42
CA HIS A 26 -10.83 2.88 -4.03
C HIS A 26 -10.24 4.32 -4.04
N GLU A 27 -9.03 4.55 -3.51
CA GLU A 27 -8.49 5.91 -3.37
C GLU A 27 -6.96 6.02 -3.43
N ARG A 28 -6.26 5.03 -3.99
CA ARG A 28 -4.80 5.09 -4.14
C ARG A 28 -4.47 4.95 -5.62
N ILE A 29 -4.04 6.05 -6.22
CA ILE A 29 -3.63 6.09 -7.63
C ILE A 29 -2.25 5.44 -7.69
N TYR A 30 -2.18 4.24 -8.28
CA TYR A 30 -0.94 3.54 -8.57
C TYR A 30 -0.67 3.60 -10.06
N ASP A 31 0.59 3.81 -10.45
CA ASP A 31 1.03 3.60 -11.82
C ASP A 31 1.75 2.23 -11.96
N GLN A 32 2.08 1.85 -13.20
CA GLN A 32 2.87 0.65 -13.50
C GLN A 32 4.24 0.62 -12.79
N HIS A 33 4.67 1.77 -12.29
CA HIS A 33 5.91 1.97 -11.60
C HIS A 33 5.73 1.94 -10.08
N LEU A 34 4.53 1.72 -9.52
CA LEU A 34 4.30 1.78 -8.07
C LEU A 34 4.60 3.15 -7.44
N ASN A 35 4.51 4.24 -8.20
CA ASN A 35 4.34 5.55 -7.59
C ASN A 35 2.94 5.62 -6.97
N MET A 36 2.84 6.19 -5.77
CA MET A 36 1.59 6.19 -5.01
C MET A 36 1.30 7.58 -4.45
N ILE A 37 0.05 8.01 -4.58
CA ILE A 37 -0.49 9.13 -3.80
C ILE A 37 -1.36 8.52 -2.71
N LEU A 38 -1.05 8.86 -1.46
CA LEU A 38 -1.68 8.33 -0.26
C LEU A 38 -2.32 9.49 0.53
N GLY A 39 -3.56 9.29 0.98
CA GLY A 39 -4.24 10.17 1.92
C GLY A 39 -4.19 9.61 3.35
N ASP A 40 -4.26 10.49 4.35
CA ASP A 40 -4.33 10.17 5.77
C ASP A 40 -3.32 9.08 6.21
N VAL A 41 -2.04 9.36 5.96
CA VAL A 41 -0.95 8.40 6.18
C VAL A 41 -0.36 8.53 7.58
N GLU A 42 -0.18 7.39 8.23
CA GLU A 42 0.69 7.24 9.39
C GLU A 42 2.05 6.69 8.94
N GLU A 43 3.10 7.47 9.13
CA GLU A 43 4.48 7.08 8.80
C GLU A 43 5.26 6.79 10.07
N THR A 44 5.90 5.62 10.13
CA THR A 44 6.75 5.20 11.25
C THR A 44 8.19 5.05 10.78
N VAL A 45 9.09 5.90 11.30
CA VAL A 45 10.54 5.83 11.05
C VAL A 45 11.23 5.15 12.22
N THR A 46 11.85 4.00 11.97
CA THR A 46 12.64 3.28 12.99
C THR A 46 14.13 3.54 12.78
N ALA A 47 14.80 4.07 13.80
CA ALA A 47 16.23 4.32 13.82
C ALA A 47 16.91 3.49 14.91
N ILE A 48 18.12 3.02 14.62
CA ILE A 48 18.99 2.34 15.58
C ILE A 48 20.05 3.34 16.02
N GLU A 49 20.07 3.67 17.31
CA GLU A 49 21.11 4.48 17.91
C GLU A 49 21.98 3.61 18.80
N ILE A 50 23.31 3.75 18.69
CA ILE A 50 24.25 3.04 19.56
C ILE A 50 24.60 3.97 20.72
N ASN A 51 24.37 3.51 21.94
CA ASN A 51 24.81 4.24 23.12
C ASN A 51 26.33 4.12 23.26
N GLU A 52 27.04 5.24 23.27
CA GLU A 52 28.51 5.29 23.28
C GLU A 52 29.15 4.72 24.56
N GLU A 53 28.43 4.74 25.69
CA GLU A 53 28.95 4.25 26.97
C GLU A 53 28.71 2.76 27.18
N THR A 54 27.56 2.26 26.71
CA THR A 54 27.11 0.88 26.96
C THR A 54 27.21 -0.03 25.74
N TYR A 55 27.49 0.54 24.56
CA TYR A 55 27.52 -0.14 23.26
C TYR A 55 26.25 -0.96 22.96
N ARG A 56 25.12 -0.55 23.53
CA ARG A 56 23.82 -1.18 23.29
C ARG A 56 23.08 -0.47 22.18
N GLU A 57 22.37 -1.25 21.38
CA GLU A 57 21.42 -0.78 20.38
C GLU A 57 20.16 -0.28 21.09
N ILE A 58 19.81 0.98 20.84
CA ILE A 58 18.56 1.60 21.27
C ILE A 58 17.72 1.79 20.02
N TYR A 59 16.58 1.11 19.97
CA TYR A 59 15.60 1.28 18.91
C TYR A 59 14.71 2.46 19.22
N LYS A 60 14.71 3.47 18.35
CA LYS A 60 13.79 4.61 18.43
C LYS A 60 12.83 4.57 17.26
N SER A 61 11.55 4.76 17.58
CA SER A 61 10.49 4.94 16.59
C SER A 61 10.00 6.37 16.63
N THR A 62 9.83 7.00 15.48
CA THR A 62 9.18 8.31 15.32
C THR A 62 7.99 8.16 14.40
N GLU A 63 6.82 8.56 14.87
CA GLU A 63 5.56 8.49 14.12
C GLU A 63 5.11 9.88 13.64
N ARG A 64 4.61 9.96 12.41
CA ARG A 64 4.11 11.19 11.80
C ARG A 64 2.78 10.93 11.10
N ASN A 65 1.81 11.81 11.34
CA ASN A 65 0.55 11.81 10.60
C ASN A 65 0.62 12.86 9.49
N ILE A 66 0.47 12.40 8.25
CA ILE A 66 0.61 13.21 7.04
C ILE A 66 -0.70 13.12 6.25
N PRO A 67 -1.44 14.24 6.08
CA PRO A 67 -2.73 14.23 5.38
C PRO A 67 -2.63 13.75 3.92
N MET A 68 -1.52 14.07 3.24
CA MET A 68 -1.28 13.64 1.87
C MET A 68 0.22 13.43 1.62
N LEU A 69 0.57 12.27 1.07
CA LEU A 69 1.96 11.87 0.79
C LEU A 69 2.10 11.29 -0.62
N LEU A 70 3.11 11.76 -1.35
CA LEU A 70 3.56 11.16 -2.61
C LEU A 70 4.74 10.23 -2.32
N VAL A 71 4.59 8.95 -2.66
CA VAL A 71 5.63 7.92 -2.53
C VAL A 71 6.19 7.59 -3.91
N TRP A 72 7.51 7.65 -4.03
CA TRP A 72 8.23 7.31 -5.26
C TRP A 72 8.55 5.82 -5.28
N ARG A 73 8.49 5.22 -6.47
CA ARG A 73 8.77 3.80 -6.73
C ARG A 73 9.97 3.25 -5.99
N ASP A 74 11.10 3.93 -6.07
CA ASP A 74 12.40 3.34 -5.78
C ASP A 74 12.60 3.06 -4.27
N GLY A 75 11.74 3.59 -3.40
CA GLY A 75 11.71 3.31 -1.96
C GLY A 75 10.73 2.21 -1.54
N VAL A 76 9.90 1.69 -2.45
CA VAL A 76 8.87 0.70 -2.13
C VAL A 76 9.44 -0.71 -2.23
N ILE A 77 9.42 -1.45 -1.12
CA ILE A 77 9.91 -2.83 -1.05
C ILE A 77 8.74 -3.83 -1.04
N LEU A 78 7.70 -3.54 -0.24
CA LEU A 78 6.56 -4.42 -0.04
C LEU A 78 5.28 -3.59 0.11
N VAL A 79 4.19 -4.06 -0.48
CA VAL A 79 2.84 -3.53 -0.28
C VAL A 79 1.96 -4.65 0.24
N ALA A 80 1.28 -4.42 1.37
CA ALA A 80 0.35 -5.37 1.96
C ALA A 80 -0.92 -4.65 2.43
N PRO A 81 -2.09 -5.31 2.40
CA PRO A 81 -3.31 -4.77 2.97
C PRO A 81 -3.17 -4.66 4.50
N PRO A 82 -3.91 -3.73 5.14
CA PRO A 82 -3.95 -3.65 6.59
C PRO A 82 -4.47 -4.97 7.19
N LEU A 83 -3.99 -5.31 8.38
CA LEU A 83 -4.44 -6.49 9.10
C LEU A 83 -5.96 -6.40 9.31
N ARG A 84 -6.69 -7.43 8.86
CA ARG A 84 -8.12 -7.56 9.16
C ARG A 84 -8.24 -7.93 10.64
N VAL A 85 -8.52 -6.95 11.50
CA VAL A 85 -8.95 -7.22 12.87
C VAL A 85 -10.39 -7.71 12.78
N GLY A 86 -10.62 -8.99 13.12
CA GLY A 86 -11.93 -9.63 13.12
C GLY A 86 -12.72 -9.40 14.39
#